data_AF-A0AA39MDY7-F1
#
_entry.id   AF-A0AA39MDY7-F1
#
_cell.length_a   1.000
_cell.length_b   1.000
_cell.length_c   1.000
_cell.angle_alpha   90.00
_cell.angle_beta   90.00
_cell.angle_gamma   90.00
#
_symmetry.space_group_name_H-M   'P 1'
#
loop_
_entity.id
_entity.type
_entity.pdbx_description
1 polymer ?
#
loop_
_entity_poly.entity_id
_entity_poly.type
_entity_poly.pdbx_seq_one_letter_code
_entity_poly.pdbx_strand_id
1 'polypeptide(L)'
;MNPITRSLYPDAPEQMTMQALQKPLEELKTQAKMRPSIELRFGLMEITFFAAAFDTMHTETENKGHPPTEFNRCRSAHIDGLMDMATLLDRAFGGSTMVMHFTGTLEPGQDIIPEHLKTSVYFPPHMLAEYPDLDAVVAKLNQIFIEEVAVRSAEHWKAAAAAKGWSMDCPLTRVIPFPDP
;
A
#
# COMPACT_ATOMS: atom_id res chain seq x y z
N MET A 1 -6.88 20.84 -11.90
CA MET A 1 -5.98 19.93 -11.15
C MET A 1 -6.15 20.23 -9.67
N ASN A 2 -6.41 19.23 -8.82
CA ASN A 2 -6.55 19.45 -7.37
C ASN A 2 -5.20 19.97 -6.80
N PRO A 3 -5.18 20.92 -5.85
CA PRO A 3 -3.97 21.46 -5.24
C PRO A 3 -2.97 20.40 -4.74
N ILE A 4 -3.44 19.22 -4.30
CA ILE A 4 -2.56 18.11 -3.87
C ILE A 4 -1.81 17.50 -5.05
N THR A 5 -2.50 17.31 -6.19
CA THR A 5 -1.88 16.76 -7.41
C THR A 5 -0.82 17.70 -7.98
N ARG A 6 -0.99 19.01 -7.79
CA ARG A 6 0.01 20.04 -8.18
C ARG A 6 1.22 20.06 -7.24
N SER A 7 1.01 19.74 -5.96
CA SER A 7 2.09 19.62 -4.95
C SER A 7 2.93 18.36 -5.11
N LEU A 8 2.36 17.27 -5.61
CA LEU A 8 3.05 15.99 -5.76
C LEU A 8 3.84 15.87 -7.07
N TYR A 9 3.51 16.68 -8.09
CA TYR A 9 4.16 16.67 -9.39
C TYR A 9 4.42 18.11 -9.89
N PRO A 10 5.37 18.84 -9.28
CA PRO A 10 5.62 20.24 -9.61
C PRO A 10 6.17 20.44 -11.04
N ASP A 11 6.83 19.42 -11.61
CA ASP A 11 7.45 19.44 -12.94
C ASP A 11 6.67 18.64 -13.99
N ALA A 12 5.47 18.15 -13.68
CA ALA A 12 4.65 17.49 -14.69
C ALA A 12 4.26 18.52 -15.76
N PRO A 13 4.60 18.30 -17.05
CA PRO A 13 4.25 19.23 -18.11
C PRO A 13 2.74 19.46 -18.12
N GLU A 14 2.32 20.72 -18.02
CA GLU A 14 0.92 21.19 -17.91
C GLU A 14 0.01 20.76 -19.10
N GLN A 15 0.55 19.96 -20.04
CA GLN A 15 -0.13 19.45 -21.23
C GLN A 15 0.25 18.00 -21.56
N MET A 16 0.26 17.08 -20.60
CA MET A 16 -0.23 15.73 -20.94
C MET A 16 -1.74 15.86 -21.17
N THR A 17 -2.08 16.25 -22.40
CA THR A 17 -3.45 16.50 -22.83
C THR A 17 -4.31 15.28 -22.49
N MET A 18 -5.52 15.52 -22.00
CA MET A 18 -6.56 14.48 -21.82
C MET A 18 -6.71 13.60 -23.08
N GLN A 19 -6.35 14.11 -24.27
CA GLN A 19 -6.26 13.37 -25.53
C GLN A 19 -5.23 12.22 -25.55
N ALA A 20 -4.09 12.35 -24.88
CA ALA A 20 -3.06 11.30 -24.84
C ALA A 20 -3.50 10.09 -24.01
N LEU A 21 -4.40 10.29 -23.04
CA LEU A 21 -5.05 9.21 -22.27
C LEU A 21 -6.36 8.74 -22.90
N GLN A 22 -7.00 9.58 -23.74
CA GLN A 22 -8.24 9.24 -24.44
C GLN A 22 -8.04 8.05 -25.40
N LYS A 23 -6.93 8.03 -26.14
CA LYS A 23 -6.66 6.97 -27.13
C LYS A 23 -6.46 5.59 -26.47
N PRO A 24 -5.61 5.43 -25.45
CA PRO A 24 -5.52 4.18 -24.68
C PRO A 24 -6.86 3.76 -24.06
N LEU A 25 -7.66 4.73 -23.59
CA LEU A 25 -8.96 4.46 -22.95
C LEU A 25 -10.00 3.95 -23.95
N GLU A 26 -10.05 4.50 -25.17
CA GLU A 26 -10.96 4.01 -26.22
C GLU A 26 -10.50 2.67 -26.81
N GLU A 27 -9.19 2.43 -26.89
CA GLU A 27 -8.63 1.11 -27.27
C GLU A 27 -8.98 0.03 -26.23
N LEU A 28 -8.90 0.36 -24.93
CA LEU A 28 -9.34 -0.52 -23.83
C LEU A 28 -10.85 -0.77 -23.85
N LYS A 29 -11.68 0.23 -24.14
CA LYS A 29 -13.14 0.06 -24.30
C LYS A 29 -13.48 -0.83 -25.50
N THR A 30 -12.72 -0.71 -26.59
CA THR A 30 -12.91 -1.51 -27.80
C THR A 30 -12.50 -2.97 -27.57
N GLN A 31 -11.40 -3.20 -26.85
CA GLN A 31 -11.02 -4.56 -26.41
C GLN A 31 -12.03 -5.16 -25.42
N ALA A 32 -12.58 -4.35 -24.51
CA ALA A 32 -13.61 -4.79 -23.55
C ALA A 32 -14.93 -5.18 -24.22
N LYS A 33 -15.26 -4.58 -25.37
CA LYS A 33 -16.47 -4.90 -26.15
C LYS A 33 -16.43 -6.30 -26.81
N MET A 34 -15.24 -6.90 -26.95
CA MET A 34 -15.07 -8.23 -27.57
C MET A 34 -14.96 -9.40 -26.57
N ARG A 35 -15.01 -9.16 -25.25
CA ARG A 35 -15.07 -10.23 -24.24
C ARG A 35 -16.44 -10.25 -23.55
N PRO A 36 -17.09 -11.42 -23.38
CA PRO A 36 -18.37 -11.53 -22.71
C PRO A 36 -18.32 -10.97 -21.27
N SER A 37 -19.31 -10.13 -20.96
CA SER A 37 -19.36 -9.05 -19.97
C SER A 37 -19.43 -9.41 -18.47
N ILE A 38 -19.06 -10.61 -18.04
CA ILE A 38 -19.22 -11.00 -16.62
C ILE A 38 -17.99 -10.62 -15.78
N GLU A 39 -16.76 -10.74 -16.29
CA GLU A 39 -15.56 -10.44 -15.49
C GLU A 39 -15.28 -8.94 -15.31
N LEU A 40 -15.69 -8.09 -16.27
CA LEU A 40 -15.33 -6.67 -16.23
C LEU A 40 -16.19 -5.84 -15.26
N ARG A 41 -17.41 -6.30 -14.94
CA ARG A 41 -18.29 -5.59 -13.99
C ARG A 41 -17.87 -5.79 -12.54
N PHE A 42 -17.20 -6.91 -12.22
CA PHE A 42 -16.63 -7.13 -10.90
C PHE A 42 -15.42 -6.22 -10.64
N GLY A 43 -14.48 -6.12 -11.61
CA GLY A 43 -13.28 -5.31 -11.42
C GLY A 43 -13.53 -3.80 -11.24
N LEU A 44 -14.53 -3.23 -11.92
CA LEU A 44 -14.84 -1.79 -11.83
C LEU A 44 -15.58 -1.41 -10.52
N MET A 45 -16.35 -2.34 -9.95
CA MET A 45 -17.07 -2.12 -8.69
C MET A 45 -16.14 -2.26 -7.48
N GLU A 46 -15.14 -3.15 -7.54
CA GLU A 46 -14.12 -3.27 -6.49
C GLU A 46 -13.22 -2.03 -6.43
N ILE A 47 -12.75 -1.52 -7.57
CA ILE A 47 -11.86 -0.34 -7.60
C ILE A 47 -12.52 0.91 -6.99
N THR A 48 -13.82 1.11 -7.21
CA THR A 48 -14.54 2.27 -6.64
C THR A 48 -14.78 2.12 -5.13
N PHE A 49 -15.02 0.90 -4.64
CA PHE A 49 -15.15 0.64 -3.21
C PHE A 49 -13.85 0.91 -2.45
N PHE A 50 -12.71 0.48 -3.03
CA PHE A 50 -11.39 0.77 -2.48
C PHE A 50 -11.09 2.27 -2.46
N ALA A 51 -11.45 3.03 -3.50
CA ALA A 51 -11.22 4.47 -3.55
C ALA A 51 -12.00 5.25 -2.47
N ALA A 52 -13.29 4.95 -2.26
CA ALA A 52 -14.11 5.63 -1.25
C ALA A 52 -13.67 5.28 0.18
N ALA A 53 -13.26 4.03 0.42
CA ALA A 53 -12.63 3.65 1.68
C ALA A 53 -11.31 4.41 1.87
N PHE A 54 -10.51 4.58 0.82
CA PHE A 54 -9.25 5.31 0.88
C PHE A 54 -9.42 6.80 1.24
N ASP A 55 -10.41 7.48 0.67
CA ASP A 55 -10.70 8.89 1.00
C ASP A 55 -11.21 9.06 2.45
N THR A 56 -12.03 8.12 2.92
CA THR A 56 -12.49 8.09 4.32
C THR A 56 -11.32 7.83 5.27
N MET A 57 -10.44 6.88 4.93
CA MET A 57 -9.23 6.59 5.69
C MET A 57 -8.26 7.78 5.67
N HIS A 58 -8.11 8.48 4.55
CA HIS A 58 -7.23 9.65 4.43
C HIS A 58 -7.73 10.80 5.33
N THR A 59 -9.04 11.02 5.40
CA THR A 59 -9.63 12.07 6.25
C THR A 59 -9.59 11.73 7.75
N GLU A 60 -9.54 10.45 8.10
CA GLU A 60 -9.30 9.98 9.47
C GLU A 60 -7.82 9.97 9.87
N THR A 61 -6.92 9.73 8.92
CA THR A 61 -5.46 9.69 9.13
C THR A 61 -4.78 11.05 8.96
N GLU A 62 -5.47 12.07 8.45
CA GLU A 62 -5.01 13.45 8.59
C GLU A 62 -4.84 13.75 10.08
N ASN A 63 -3.59 14.03 10.45
CA ASN A 63 -3.15 14.10 11.82
C ASN A 63 -3.79 15.30 12.53
N LYS A 64 -5.01 15.14 13.06
CA LYS A 64 -5.81 16.16 13.78
C LYS A 64 -5.20 16.54 15.14
N GLY A 65 -3.88 16.39 15.31
CA GLY A 65 -3.17 16.54 16.58
C GLY A 65 -3.22 15.29 17.47
N HIS A 66 -3.51 14.12 16.91
CA HIS A 66 -3.46 12.86 17.66
C HIS A 66 -2.02 12.54 18.10
N PRO A 67 -1.83 11.95 19.29
CA PRO A 67 -0.51 11.48 19.70
C PRO A 67 -0.03 10.38 18.72
N PRO A 68 1.28 10.26 18.47
CA PRO A 68 1.84 9.27 17.54
C PRO A 68 1.38 7.82 17.80
N THR A 69 1.09 7.49 19.05
CA THR A 69 0.56 6.17 19.47
C THR A 69 -0.82 5.87 18.90
N GLU A 70 -1.73 6.85 18.85
CA GLU A 70 -3.07 6.67 18.28
C GLU A 70 -3.02 6.53 16.76
N PHE A 71 -2.16 7.32 16.11
CA PHE A 71 -1.94 7.23 14.67
C PHE A 71 -1.42 5.84 14.27
N ASN A 72 -0.42 5.32 14.99
CA ASN A 72 0.13 3.98 14.74
C ASN A 72 -0.91 2.89 14.99
N ARG A 73 -1.71 3.01 16.07
CA ARG A 73 -2.81 2.07 16.35
C ARG A 73 -3.83 2.04 15.22
N CYS A 74 -4.23 3.22 14.73
CA CYS A 74 -5.16 3.35 13.62
C CYS A 74 -4.61 2.65 12.36
N ARG A 75 -3.34 2.90 12.02
CA ARG A 75 -2.69 2.25 10.87
C ARG A 75 -2.64 0.73 10.99
N SER A 76 -2.28 0.20 12.16
CA SER A 76 -2.27 -1.25 12.41
C SER A 76 -3.66 -1.86 12.23
N ALA A 77 -4.70 -1.24 12.81
CA ALA A 77 -6.08 -1.73 12.68
C ALA A 77 -6.56 -1.78 11.22
N HIS A 78 -6.11 -0.85 10.37
CA HIS A 78 -6.43 -0.87 8.94
C HIS A 78 -5.76 -2.02 8.19
N ILE A 79 -4.50 -2.30 8.49
CA ILE A 79 -3.77 -3.44 7.89
C ILE A 79 -4.43 -4.74 8.32
N ASP A 80 -4.76 -4.88 9.62
CA ASP A 80 -5.44 -6.06 10.15
C ASP A 80 -6.79 -6.27 9.46
N GLY A 81 -7.60 -5.21 9.31
CA GLY A 81 -8.87 -5.25 8.59
C GLY A 81 -8.72 -5.65 7.11
N LEU A 82 -7.65 -5.22 6.43
CA LEU A 82 -7.36 -5.65 5.06
C LEU A 82 -7.06 -7.16 5.01
N MET A 83 -6.29 -7.69 5.96
CA MET A 83 -5.97 -9.12 6.02
C MET A 83 -7.20 -9.97 6.38
N ASP A 84 -8.08 -9.46 7.26
CA ASP A 84 -9.36 -10.10 7.57
C ASP A 84 -10.27 -10.17 6.33
N MET A 85 -10.30 -9.10 5.52
CA MET A 85 -11.06 -9.10 4.27
C MET A 85 -10.49 -10.08 3.23
N ALA A 86 -9.16 -10.16 3.11
CA ALA A 86 -8.52 -11.17 2.26
C ALA A 86 -8.90 -12.60 2.72
N THR A 87 -8.86 -12.84 4.02
CA THR A 87 -9.30 -14.11 4.63
C THR A 87 -10.77 -14.41 4.32
N LEU A 88 -11.64 -13.41 4.44
CA LEU A 88 -13.07 -13.57 4.14
C LEU A 88 -13.29 -13.93 2.67
N LEU A 89 -12.60 -13.26 1.73
CA LEU A 89 -12.68 -13.55 0.31
C LEU A 89 -12.28 -15.00 0.00
N ASP A 90 -11.16 -15.45 0.56
CA ASP A 90 -10.68 -16.82 0.36
C ASP A 90 -11.69 -17.85 0.89
N ARG A 91 -12.27 -17.61 2.07
CA ARG A 91 -13.28 -18.51 2.66
C ARG A 91 -14.62 -18.48 1.93
N ALA A 92 -15.05 -17.34 1.43
CA ALA A 92 -16.35 -17.17 0.78
C ALA A 92 -16.37 -17.78 -0.63
N PHE A 93 -15.26 -17.68 -1.36
CA PHE A 93 -15.21 -18.06 -2.77
C PHE A 93 -14.30 -19.28 -3.05
N GLY A 94 -13.59 -19.79 -2.05
CA GLY A 94 -12.62 -20.87 -2.24
C GLY A 94 -11.40 -20.44 -3.04
N GLY A 95 -11.01 -19.17 -2.92
CA GLY A 95 -9.86 -18.57 -3.59
C GLY A 95 -8.58 -18.59 -2.75
N SER A 96 -7.52 -18.00 -3.29
CA SER A 96 -6.27 -17.78 -2.58
C SER A 96 -5.76 -16.37 -2.85
N THR A 97 -5.74 -15.54 -1.81
CA THR A 97 -5.32 -14.14 -1.88
C THR A 97 -3.99 -13.98 -1.15
N MET A 98 -3.05 -13.25 -1.75
CA MET A 98 -1.81 -12.84 -1.10
C MET A 98 -1.78 -11.32 -0.97
N VAL A 99 -1.47 -10.83 0.23
CA VAL A 99 -1.32 -9.38 0.48
C VAL A 99 0.08 -9.14 1.02
N MET A 100 0.80 -8.23 0.38
CA MET A 100 2.09 -7.71 0.86
C MET A 100 1.93 -6.22 1.10
N HIS A 101 2.22 -5.78 2.31
CA HIS A 101 2.13 -4.38 2.70
C HIS A 101 3.45 -3.89 3.29
N PHE A 102 3.89 -2.72 2.82
CA PHE A 102 5.01 -1.98 3.40
C PHE A 102 4.47 -0.70 4.03
N THR A 103 4.77 -0.47 5.30
CA THR A 103 4.21 0.66 6.06
C THR A 103 4.80 2.01 5.66
N GLY A 104 5.92 2.05 4.92
CA GLY A 104 6.60 3.32 4.62
C GLY A 104 7.38 3.90 5.80
N THR A 105 7.43 3.19 6.93
CA THR A 105 8.08 3.67 8.16
C THR A 105 9.39 2.94 8.39
N LEU A 106 10.45 3.70 8.67
CA LEU A 106 11.74 3.22 9.12
C LEU A 106 11.99 3.71 10.55
N GLU A 107 12.83 3.00 11.30
CA GLU A 107 13.26 3.51 12.60
C GLU A 107 14.13 4.76 12.39
N PRO A 108 14.04 5.79 13.26
CA PRO A 108 14.82 7.00 13.10
C PRO A 108 16.31 6.72 12.98
N GLY A 109 16.93 7.27 11.94
CA GLY A 109 18.36 7.10 11.66
C GLY A 109 18.74 5.79 10.96
N GLN A 110 17.80 4.92 10.60
CA GLN A 110 18.11 3.74 9.78
C GLN A 110 18.26 4.08 8.30
N ASP A 111 19.19 3.39 7.66
CA ASP A 111 19.36 3.42 6.20
C ASP A 111 18.20 2.69 5.50
N ILE A 112 17.86 3.16 4.30
CA ILE A 112 16.88 2.50 3.43
C ILE A 112 17.55 1.34 2.71
N ILE A 113 17.64 0.20 3.40
CA ILE A 113 18.13 -1.06 2.84
C ILE A 113 17.09 -2.17 3.08
N PRO A 114 17.02 -3.20 2.22
CA PRO A 114 16.03 -4.27 2.33
C PRO A 114 15.89 -4.85 3.74
N GLU A 115 17.00 -5.01 4.47
CA GLU A 115 17.07 -5.61 5.80
C GLU A 115 16.41 -4.78 6.90
N HIS A 116 16.25 -3.47 6.69
CA HIS A 116 15.61 -2.57 7.64
C HIS A 116 14.11 -2.39 7.37
N LEU A 117 13.63 -2.83 6.21
CA LEU A 117 12.23 -2.67 5.82
C LEU A 117 11.39 -3.80 6.41
N LYS A 118 10.31 -3.42 7.10
CA LYS A 118 9.34 -4.36 7.67
C LYS A 118 8.12 -4.44 6.75
N THR A 119 7.76 -5.65 6.34
CA THR A 119 6.53 -5.91 5.57
C THR A 119 5.57 -6.79 6.35
N SER A 120 4.28 -6.53 6.17
CA SER A 120 3.21 -7.41 6.65
C SER A 120 2.74 -8.26 5.47
N VAL A 121 2.78 -9.57 5.63
CA VAL A 121 2.41 -10.53 4.59
C VAL A 121 1.25 -11.39 5.09
N TYR A 122 0.16 -11.42 4.33
CA TYR A 122 -0.89 -12.41 4.48
C TYR A 122 -0.80 -13.40 3.33
N PHE A 123 -0.92 -14.68 3.69
CA PHE A 123 -1.13 -15.79 2.76
C PHE A 123 -2.07 -16.80 3.43
N PRO A 124 -2.94 -17.50 2.68
CA PRO A 124 -4.00 -18.29 3.29
C PRO A 124 -3.42 -19.44 4.11
N PRO A 125 -3.71 -19.53 5.42
CA PRO A 125 -3.05 -20.53 6.29
C PRO A 125 -3.30 -21.98 5.87
N HIS A 126 -4.47 -22.26 5.29
CA HIS A 126 -4.82 -23.59 4.81
C HIS A 126 -3.92 -24.05 3.64
N MET A 127 -3.50 -23.11 2.78
CA MET A 127 -2.58 -23.40 1.67
C MET A 127 -1.18 -23.76 2.18
N LEU A 128 -0.69 -23.10 3.24
CA LEU A 128 0.60 -23.45 3.85
C LEU A 128 0.54 -24.80 4.57
N ALA A 129 -0.59 -25.12 5.19
CA ALA A 129 -0.78 -26.41 5.84
C ALA A 129 -0.82 -27.57 4.84
N GLU A 130 -1.43 -27.36 3.67
CA GLU A 130 -1.54 -28.37 2.61
C GLU A 130 -0.25 -28.48 1.78
N TYR A 131 0.43 -27.35 1.54
CA TYR A 131 1.63 -27.25 0.71
C TYR A 131 2.76 -26.52 1.45
N PRO A 132 3.51 -27.21 2.33
CA PRO A 132 4.57 -26.60 3.13
C PRO A 132 5.69 -25.94 2.30
N ASP A 133 5.94 -26.42 1.08
CA ASP A 133 6.93 -25.86 0.17
C ASP A 133 6.59 -24.42 -0.27
N LEU A 134 5.33 -23.99 -0.12
CA LEU A 134 4.92 -22.63 -0.43
C LEU A 134 5.52 -21.59 0.52
N ASP A 135 5.94 -21.96 1.74
CA ASP A 135 6.56 -21.02 2.67
C ASP A 135 7.81 -20.36 2.05
N ALA A 136 8.68 -21.16 1.44
CA ALA A 136 9.86 -20.66 0.75
C ALA A 136 9.51 -19.79 -0.48
N VAL A 137 8.41 -20.12 -1.18
CA VAL A 137 7.94 -19.34 -2.33
C VAL A 137 7.40 -17.99 -1.87
N VAL A 138 6.58 -17.96 -0.82
CA VAL A 138 6.04 -16.74 -0.22
C VAL A 138 7.17 -15.84 0.30
N ALA A 139 8.15 -16.41 0.99
CA ALA A 139 9.33 -15.68 1.45
C ALA A 139 10.11 -15.07 0.28
N LYS A 140 10.32 -15.82 -0.80
CA LYS A 140 10.99 -15.31 -2.02
C LYS A 140 10.20 -14.18 -2.68
N LEU A 141 8.88 -14.29 -2.77
CA LEU A 141 8.03 -13.23 -3.31
C LEU A 141 8.08 -11.97 -2.43
N ASN A 142 8.06 -12.13 -1.11
CA ASN A 142 8.21 -11.01 -0.19
C ASN A 142 9.58 -10.33 -0.32
N GLN A 143 10.66 -11.12 -0.48
CA GLN A 143 12.00 -10.57 -0.73
C GLN A 143 12.04 -9.72 -2.00
N ILE A 144 11.49 -10.24 -3.12
CA ILE A 144 11.41 -9.51 -4.40
C ILE A 144 10.58 -8.24 -4.22
N PHE A 145 9.45 -8.32 -3.49
CA PHE A 145 8.63 -7.15 -3.19
C PHE A 145 9.40 -6.08 -2.39
N ILE A 146 10.19 -6.50 -1.40
CA ILE A 146 11.01 -5.57 -0.61
C ILE A 146 12.03 -4.87 -1.50
N GLU A 147 12.83 -5.64 -2.24
CA GLU A 147 13.92 -5.13 -3.08
C GLU A 147 13.42 -4.23 -4.22
N GLU A 148 12.34 -4.62 -4.90
CA GLU A 148 11.89 -3.93 -6.11
C GLU A 148 10.85 -2.84 -5.86
N VAL A 149 10.07 -2.95 -4.77
CA VAL A 149 8.93 -2.06 -4.51
C VAL A 149 9.10 -1.29 -3.21
N ALA A 150 9.39 -1.97 -2.10
CA ALA A 150 9.41 -1.32 -0.79
C ALA A 150 10.56 -0.31 -0.66
N VAL A 151 11.77 -0.65 -1.13
CA VAL A 151 12.92 0.27 -1.14
C VAL A 151 12.58 1.57 -1.89
N ARG A 152 12.10 1.46 -3.13
CA ARG A 152 11.73 2.62 -3.96
C ARG A 152 10.61 3.44 -3.31
N SER A 153 9.65 2.77 -2.68
CA SER A 153 8.57 3.43 -1.95
C SER A 153 9.09 4.20 -0.73
N ALA A 154 10.03 3.61 0.03
CA ALA A 154 10.65 4.25 1.18
C ALA A 154 11.45 5.49 0.77
N GLU A 155 12.23 5.40 -0.32
CA GLU A 155 12.95 6.53 -0.89
C GLU A 155 12.00 7.66 -1.31
N HIS A 156 10.91 7.31 -1.99
CA HIS A 156 9.87 8.26 -2.38
C HIS A 156 9.29 8.99 -1.17
N TRP A 157 8.92 8.25 -0.11
CA TRP A 157 8.38 8.86 1.12
C TRP A 157 9.41 9.70 1.87
N LYS A 158 10.69 9.30 1.90
CA LYS A 158 11.77 10.13 2.47
C LYS A 158 11.92 11.45 1.71
N ALA A 159 11.91 11.40 0.37
CA ALA A 159 11.96 12.61 -0.46
C ALA A 159 10.74 13.51 -0.25
N ALA A 160 9.54 12.93 -0.19
CA ALA A 160 8.30 13.69 0.06
C ALA A 160 8.27 14.34 1.45
N ALA A 161 8.78 13.65 2.48
CA ALA A 161 8.94 14.20 3.82
C ALA A 161 9.92 15.39 3.83
N ALA A 162 11.09 15.23 3.19
CA ALA A 162 12.09 16.29 3.06
C ALA A 162 11.54 17.53 2.34
N ALA A 163 10.75 17.34 1.27
CA ALA A 163 10.11 18.43 0.54
C ALA A 163 9.10 19.23 1.41
N LYS A 164 8.54 18.60 2.46
CA LYS A 164 7.68 19.25 3.45
C LYS A 164 8.45 19.83 4.65
N GLY A 165 9.78 19.74 4.65
CA GLY A 165 10.62 20.16 5.77
C GLY A 165 10.56 19.22 6.98
N TRP A 166 10.06 18.00 6.80
CA TRP A 166 10.08 16.99 7.86
C TRP A 166 11.43 16.29 7.87
N SER A 167 12.13 16.37 9.00
CA SER A 167 13.37 15.61 9.20
C SER A 167 13.04 14.18 9.63
N MET A 168 13.46 13.21 8.82
CA MET A 168 13.44 11.79 9.19
C MET A 168 14.73 11.38 9.92
N ASP A 169 15.72 12.27 9.96
CA ASP A 169 17.03 12.07 10.60
C ASP A 169 16.99 12.48 12.08
N CYS A 170 15.88 12.17 12.76
CA CYS A 170 15.78 12.45 14.19
C CYS A 170 16.82 11.59 14.92
N PRO A 171 17.67 12.15 15.79
CA PRO A 171 18.54 11.36 16.65
C PRO A 171 17.68 10.36 17.44
N LEU A 172 18.23 9.20 17.78
CA LEU A 172 17.66 8.21 18.71
C LEU A 172 17.41 8.87 20.09
N THR A 173 16.42 9.75 20.18
CA THR A 173 16.17 10.54 21.37
C THR A 173 15.19 9.75 22.22
N ARG A 174 15.79 8.98 23.14
CA ARG A 174 15.17 8.03 24.09
C ARG A 174 14.43 6.87 23.43
N VAL A 175 15.03 5.68 23.59
CA VAL A 175 14.29 4.43 23.79
C VAL A 175 13.19 4.74 24.82
N ILE A 176 11.93 4.81 24.37
CA ILE A 176 10.79 4.75 25.29
C ILE A 176 10.86 3.30 25.81
N PRO A 177 11.14 3.08 27.10
CA PRO A 177 11.16 1.72 27.63
C PRO A 177 9.81 1.08 27.31
N PHE A 178 9.83 -0.08 26.65
CA PHE A 178 8.65 -0.92 26.56
C PHE A 178 8.22 -1.20 28.01
N PRO A 179 6.95 -0.96 28.37
CA PRO A 179 6.46 -1.43 29.66
C PRO A 179 6.65 -2.95 29.71
N ASP A 180 7.33 -3.44 30.74
CA ASP A 180 7.48 -4.87 30.99
C ASP A 180 6.08 -5.54 31.04
N PRO A 181 5.95 -6.78 30.54
CA PRO A 181 4.67 -7.49 30.44
C PRO A 181 3.99 -7.77 31.79
#